data_AF-A0A6F9Y432-F1
#
_entry.id   AF-A0A6F9Y432-F1
#
_cell.length_a   1.000
_cell.length_b   1.000
_cell.length_c   1.000
_cell.angle_alpha   90.00
_cell.angle_beta   90.00
_cell.angle_gamma   90.00
#
_symmetry.space_group_name_H-M   'P 1'
#
loop_
_entity.id
_entity.type
_entity.pdbx_description
1 polymer ?
#
loop_
_entity_poly.entity_id
_entity_poly.type
_entity_poly.pdbx_seq_one_letter_code
_entity_poly.pdbx_strand_id
1 'polypeptide(L)'
;MNELTEFEQANLVLMTKLAQSEQLVREVKEMQEGYKRELKNAMEKYNIKSIDNDLVKVTVVPESESTTVDLKTFKEKEPDEYDALLADYPKVVKRSSYVRIKVK
;
A
#
# COMPACT_ATOMS: atom_id res chain seq x y z
N MET A 1 -37.01 15.63 -6.90
CA MET A 1 -35.81 14.84 -7.23
C MET A 1 -35.28 14.27 -5.92
N ASN A 2 -34.74 13.05 -5.91
CA ASN A 2 -34.20 12.46 -4.69
C ASN A 2 -32.85 13.14 -4.36
N GLU A 3 -32.64 13.56 -3.12
CA GLU A 3 -31.40 14.24 -2.67
C GLU A 3 -30.13 13.48 -3.06
N LEU A 4 -30.21 12.14 -3.07
CA LEU A 4 -29.12 11.27 -3.53
C LEU A 4 -28.79 11.47 -5.01
N THR A 5 -29.79 11.61 -5.87
CA THR A 5 -29.59 11.79 -7.31
C THR A 5 -28.99 13.17 -7.64
N GLU A 6 -29.37 14.19 -6.87
CA GLU A 6 -28.78 15.53 -7.00
C GLU A 6 -27.32 15.55 -6.51
N PHE A 7 -27.02 14.84 -5.41
CA PHE A 7 -25.66 14.67 -4.91
C PHE A 7 -24.77 13.91 -5.89
N GLU A 8 -25.26 12.81 -6.47
CA GLU A 8 -24.52 12.03 -7.47
C GLU A 8 -24.23 12.86 -8.73
N GLN A 9 -25.20 13.61 -9.23
CA GLN A 9 -25.01 14.49 -10.38
C GLN A 9 -24.05 15.64 -10.09
N ALA A 10 -24.15 16.27 -8.91
CA ALA A 10 -23.25 17.34 -8.50
C ALA A 10 -21.80 16.88 -8.34
N ASN A 11 -21.60 15.62 -7.92
CA ASN A 11 -20.26 15.06 -7.67
C ASN A 11 -19.76 14.13 -8.78
N LEU A 12 -20.50 13.97 -9.88
CA LEU A 12 -20.14 13.06 -10.99
C LEU A 12 -18.76 13.41 -11.58
N VAL A 13 -18.47 14.70 -11.72
CA VAL A 13 -17.17 15.19 -12.19
C VAL A 13 -16.05 14.81 -11.22
N LEU A 14 -16.30 14.91 -9.91
CA LEU A 14 -15.34 14.53 -8.87
C LEU A 14 -15.09 13.01 -8.88
N MET A 15 -16.16 12.21 -8.97
CA MET A 15 -16.07 10.75 -9.05
C MET A 15 -15.32 10.28 -10.30
N THR A 16 -15.56 10.93 -11.44
CA THR A 16 -14.85 10.62 -12.70
C THR A 16 -13.36 10.93 -12.60
N LYS A 17 -13.02 12.11 -12.05
CA LYS A 17 -11.61 12.50 -11.81
C LYS A 17 -10.91 11.54 -10.86
N LEU A 18 -11.59 11.07 -9.81
CA LEU A 18 -11.06 10.07 -8.88
C LEU A 18 -10.81 8.73 -9.58
N ALA A 19 -11.74 8.24 -10.39
CA ALA A 19 -11.56 7.00 -11.14
C ALA A 19 -10.37 7.07 -12.12
N GLN A 20 -10.22 8.20 -12.83
CA GLN A 20 -9.09 8.43 -13.74
C GLN A 20 -7.75 8.50 -12.99
N SER A 21 -7.71 9.23 -11.85
CA SER A 21 -6.54 9.29 -10.98
C SER A 21 -6.11 7.89 -10.54
N GLU A 22 -7.05 7.06 -10.11
CA GLU A 22 -6.74 5.73 -9.58
C GLU A 22 -6.22 4.78 -10.66
N GLN A 23 -6.73 4.93 -11.89
CA GLN A 23 -6.20 4.22 -13.05
C GLN A 23 -4.76 4.67 -13.38
N LEU A 24 -4.50 5.98 -13.43
CA LEU A 24 -3.16 6.52 -13.68
C LEU A 24 -2.16 6.07 -12.61
N VAL A 25 -2.54 6.10 -11.33
CA VAL A 25 -1.70 5.61 -10.23
C VAL A 25 -1.35 4.13 -10.43
N ARG A 26 -2.33 3.31 -10.85
CA ARG A 26 -2.09 1.91 -11.15
C ARG A 26 -1.11 1.72 -12.31
N GLU A 27 -1.31 2.41 -13.42
CA GLU A 27 -0.44 2.34 -14.60
C GLU A 27 0.99 2.78 -14.26
N VAL A 28 1.15 3.91 -13.55
CA VAL A 28 2.46 4.41 -13.09
C VAL A 28 3.14 3.41 -12.16
N LYS A 29 2.40 2.78 -11.26
CA LYS A 29 2.94 1.75 -10.37
C LYS A 29 3.41 0.53 -11.14
N GLU A 30 2.64 0.06 -12.13
CA GLU A 30 3.03 -1.06 -12.99
C GLU A 30 4.30 -0.75 -13.79
N MET A 31 4.41 0.47 -14.36
CA MET A 31 5.62 0.94 -15.03
C MET A 31 6.82 1.02 -14.08
N GLN A 32 6.64 1.58 -12.88
CA GLN A 32 7.70 1.69 -11.88
C GLN A 32 8.24 0.32 -11.46
N GLU A 33 7.38 -0.67 -11.25
CA GLU A 33 7.77 -2.05 -10.96
C GLU A 33 8.45 -2.73 -12.17
N GLY A 34 8.07 -2.36 -13.39
CA GLY A 34 8.80 -2.72 -14.62
C GLY A 34 10.24 -2.22 -14.59
N TYR A 35 10.44 -0.91 -14.42
CA TYR A 35 11.77 -0.29 -14.40
C TYR A 35 12.65 -0.82 -13.26
N LYS A 36 12.08 -1.05 -12.08
CA LYS A 36 12.82 -1.68 -10.97
C LYS A 36 13.31 -3.08 -11.32
N ARG A 37 12.49 -3.90 -11.98
CA ARG A 37 12.87 -5.25 -12.42
C ARG A 37 13.94 -5.21 -13.49
N GLU A 38 13.80 -4.35 -14.50
CA GLU A 38 14.83 -4.14 -15.52
C GLU A 38 16.16 -3.69 -14.91
N LEU A 39 16.11 -2.75 -13.96
CA LEU A 39 17.29 -2.27 -13.27
C LEU A 39 17.92 -3.36 -12.39
N LYS A 40 17.13 -4.15 -11.66
CA LYS A 40 17.62 -5.31 -10.90
C LYS A 40 18.33 -6.32 -11.80
N ASN A 41 17.71 -6.69 -12.93
CA ASN A 41 18.30 -7.63 -13.89
C ASN A 41 19.60 -7.08 -14.50
N ALA A 42 19.66 -5.79 -14.82
CA ALA A 42 20.88 -5.14 -15.29
C ALA A 42 21.98 -5.14 -14.21
N MET A 43 21.65 -4.75 -12.97
CA MET A 43 22.59 -4.75 -11.85
C MET A 43 23.14 -6.15 -11.55
N GLU A 44 22.30 -7.19 -11.62
CA GLU A 44 22.71 -8.60 -11.48
C GLU A 44 23.65 -9.03 -12.62
N LYS A 45 23.31 -8.70 -13.88
CA LYS A 45 24.15 -9.04 -15.04
C LYS A 45 25.55 -8.43 -14.99
N TYR A 46 25.65 -7.20 -14.48
CA TYR A 46 26.92 -6.49 -14.35
C TYR A 46 27.57 -6.66 -12.96
N ASN A 47 26.98 -7.47 -12.08
CA ASN A 47 27.43 -7.72 -10.70
C ASN A 47 27.64 -6.43 -9.87
N ILE A 48 26.78 -5.43 -10.10
CA ILE A 48 26.85 -4.12 -9.45
C ILE A 48 25.98 -4.14 -8.20
N LYS A 49 26.59 -3.94 -7.03
CA LYS A 49 25.89 -3.98 -5.72
C LYS A 49 25.13 -2.68 -5.41
N SER A 50 25.64 -1.55 -5.88
CA SER A 50 25.04 -0.24 -5.68
C SER A 50 25.45 0.72 -6.79
N ILE A 51 24.51 1.53 -7.24
CA ILE A 51 24.74 2.67 -8.15
C ILE A 51 24.26 3.92 -7.42
N ASP A 52 25.10 4.95 -7.41
CA ASP A 52 24.77 6.28 -6.91
C ASP A 52 25.03 7.25 -8.05
N ASN A 53 23.96 7.84 -8.60
CA ASN A 53 24.05 8.89 -9.61
C ASN A 53 23.18 10.09 -9.20
N ASP A 54 23.29 11.20 -9.92
CA ASP A 54 22.57 12.44 -9.60
C ASP A 54 21.02 12.32 -9.63
N LEU A 55 20.48 11.21 -10.14
CA LEU A 55 19.04 10.98 -10.30
C LEU A 55 18.48 9.97 -9.29
N VAL A 56 19.22 8.90 -8.99
CA VAL A 56 18.76 7.78 -8.16
C VAL A 56 19.94 7.06 -7.48
N LYS A 57 19.73 6.74 -6.20
CA LYS A 57 20.57 5.81 -5.45
C LYS A 57 19.88 4.46 -5.37
N VAL A 58 20.48 3.43 -5.97
CA VAL A 58 19.90 2.08 -6.04
C VAL A 58 20.87 1.08 -5.45
N THR A 59 20.41 0.33 -4.45
CA THR A 59 21.17 -0.74 -3.80
C THR A 59 20.38 -2.02 -3.93
N VAL A 60 21.03 -3.09 -4.39
CA VAL A 60 20.42 -4.42 -4.40
C VAL A 60 20.44 -4.95 -2.97
N VAL A 61 19.28 -4.97 -2.32
CA VAL A 61 19.12 -5.61 -1.00
C VAL A 61 18.83 -7.09 -1.27
N PRO A 62 19.65 -8.01 -0.73
CA PRO A 62 19.39 -9.45 -0.88
C PRO A 62 18.08 -9.83 -0.19
N GLU A 63 17.49 -10.94 -0.62
CA GLU A 63 16.31 -11.49 0.05
C GLU A 63 16.62 -11.72 1.54
N SER A 64 15.83 -11.07 2.40
CA SER A 64 15.91 -11.22 3.85
C SER A 64 14.52 -11.58 4.37
N GLU A 65 14.44 -12.66 5.14
CA GLU A 65 13.21 -13.04 5.81
C GLU A 65 13.12 -12.31 7.15
N SER A 66 12.02 -11.60 7.41
CA SER A 66 11.73 -11.05 8.74
C SER A 66 10.64 -11.87 9.42
N THR A 67 10.95 -12.48 10.56
CA THR A 67 9.95 -13.17 11.37
C THR A 67 9.20 -12.16 12.23
N THR A 68 7.88 -12.05 12.04
CA THR A 68 7.00 -11.22 12.86
C THR A 68 5.88 -12.08 13.44
N VAL A 69 5.38 -11.72 14.62
CA VAL A 69 4.24 -12.40 15.26
C VAL A 69 2.98 -12.17 14.43
N ASP A 70 2.33 -13.27 14.03
CA ASP A 70 1.03 -13.21 13.36
C ASP A 70 -0.09 -13.09 14.40
N LEU A 71 -0.44 -11.84 14.72
CA LEU A 71 -1.51 -11.52 15.67
C LEU A 71 -2.89 -11.99 15.22
N LYS A 72 -3.09 -12.26 13.91
CA LYS A 72 -4.39 -12.74 13.41
C LYS A 72 -4.58 -14.21 13.80
N THR A 73 -3.59 -15.05 13.53
CA THR A 73 -3.64 -16.46 13.93
C THR A 73 -3.55 -16.62 15.45
N PHE A 74 -2.81 -15.76 16.14
CA PHE A 74 -2.80 -15.72 17.61
C PHE A 74 -4.20 -15.44 18.18
N LYS A 75 -4.91 -14.43 17.66
CA LYS A 75 -6.30 -14.15 18.07
C LYS A 75 -7.27 -15.30 17.77
N GLU A 76 -7.11 -15.99 16.64
CA GLU A 76 -7.99 -17.11 16.26
C GLU A 76 -7.76 -18.36 17.14
N LYS A 77 -6.53 -18.60 17.57
CA LYS A 77 -6.15 -19.79 18.37
C LYS A 77 -6.27 -19.55 19.87
N GLU A 78 -5.90 -18.36 20.34
CA GLU A 78 -5.78 -17.99 21.75
C GLU A 78 -6.44 -16.62 21.99
N PRO A 79 -7.78 -16.54 21.86
CA PRO A 79 -8.51 -15.28 22.00
C PRO A 79 -8.38 -14.66 23.39
N ASP A 80 -8.38 -15.50 24.45
CA ASP A 80 -8.29 -15.04 25.83
C ASP A 80 -6.94 -14.36 26.13
N GLU A 81 -5.85 -14.90 25.58
CA GLU A 81 -4.51 -14.32 25.74
C GLU A 81 -4.33 -13.05 24.88
N TYR A 82 -4.94 -13.00 23.70
CA TYR A 82 -4.99 -11.79 22.88
C TYR A 82 -5.70 -10.64 23.60
N ASP A 83 -6.83 -10.91 24.25
CA ASP A 83 -7.59 -9.91 24.99
C ASP A 83 -6.85 -9.46 26.26
N ALA A 84 -6.16 -10.38 26.95
CA ALA A 84 -5.26 -10.02 28.05
C ALA A 84 -4.10 -9.11 27.58
N LEU A 85 -3.48 -9.43 26.44
CA LEU A 85 -2.39 -8.62 25.87
C LEU A 85 -2.86 -7.21 25.47
N LEU A 86 -4.09 -7.07 24.96
CA LEU A 86 -4.69 -5.77 24.67
C LEU A 86 -5.02 -4.97 25.94
N ALA A 87 -5.41 -5.64 27.03
CA ALA A 87 -5.68 -5.00 28.30
C ALA A 87 -4.41 -4.46 28.96
N ASP A 88 -3.32 -5.22 28.91
CA ASP A 88 -2.04 -4.84 29.53
C ASP A 88 -1.26 -3.81 28.71
N TYR A 89 -1.36 -3.86 27.37
CA TYR A 89 -0.61 -2.99 26.46
C TYR A 89 -1.51 -2.28 25.42
N PRO A 90 -2.49 -1.46 25.86
CA PRO A 90 -3.41 -0.81 24.94
C PRO A 90 -2.72 0.31 24.17
N LYS A 91 -2.59 0.13 22.85
CA LYS A 91 -2.16 1.19 21.93
C LYS A 91 -3.36 1.77 21.18
N VAL A 92 -3.87 2.89 21.66
CA VAL A 92 -4.95 3.62 20.98
C VAL A 92 -4.38 4.46 19.84
N VAL A 93 -4.66 4.08 18.61
CA VAL A 93 -4.31 4.88 17.42
C VAL A 93 -5.56 5.61 16.92
N LYS A 94 -5.61 6.93 17.10
CA LYS A 94 -6.67 7.76 16.51
C LYS A 94 -6.48 7.81 15.00
N ARG A 95 -7.50 7.40 14.24
CA ARG A 95 -7.54 7.54 12.78
C ARG A 95 -8.59 8.59 12.41
N SER A 96 -8.24 9.50 11.51
CA SER A 96 -9.18 10.46 10.94
C SER A 96 -10.25 9.73 10.11
N SER A 97 -11.45 10.30 10.03
CA SER A 97 -12.46 9.86 9.08
C SER A 97 -11.91 9.97 7.65
N TYR A 98 -12.10 8.92 6.84
CA TYR A 98 -11.69 8.90 5.43
C TYR A 98 -12.78 8.25 4.58
N VAL A 99 -12.84 8.60 3.30
CA VAL A 99 -13.74 7.98 2.32
C VAL A 99 -13.04 6.77 1.71
N ARG A 100 -13.70 5.61 1.74
CA ARG A 100 -13.21 4.39 1.07
C ARG A 100 -13.84 4.28 -0.31
N ILE A 101 -13.02 4.41 -1.35
CA ILE A 101 -13.46 4.29 -2.74
C ILE A 101 -13.09 2.90 -3.26
N LYS A 102 -14.04 2.23 -3.90
CA LYS A 102 -13.80 0.99 -4.65
C LYS A 102 -14.24 1.25 -6.09
N VAL A 103 -13.27 1.48 -6.97
CA VAL A 103 -13.52 1.54 -8.42
C VAL A 103 -13.95 0.13 -8.86
N LYS A 104 -15.08 0.04 -9.57
CA LYS A 104 -15.56 -1.22 -10.15
C LYS A 104 -14.87 -1.51 -11.47
#